data_AF-A0A3B8WCP6-F1
#
_entry.id   AF-A0A3B8WCP6-F1
#
_cell.length_a   1.000
_cell.length_b   1.000
_cell.length_c   1.000
_cell.angle_alpha   90.00
_cell.angle_beta   90.00
_cell.angle_gamma   90.00
#
_symmetry.space_group_name_H-M   'P 1'
#
loop_
_entity.id
_entity.type
_entity.pdbx_description
1 polymer ?
#
loop_
_entity_poly.entity_id
_entity_poly.type
_entity_poly.pdbx_seq_one_letter_code
_entity_poly.pdbx_strand_id
1 'polypeptide(L)'
;FNTAVNKANLYLRVDNNRLDFSSLEPNFTGNGTHGFTDFVYAPQKNFQDQQRLDVTVNSLLEIVPRPLTPNATIIWEKESTPGAWTSVNTSNQNTTQSTWRQANAVSAHAGNYRYRVSSTRVPGLMLSSEPIIVATTEVFTASPSVGQALYNGNITAMTWRTDPAYATGTSGYKGMFLYEYDDRYQIKEAQYANPNFSANTFALEGNRFRETGFTYDPNGNLLTLKRYNLSQTKIHDFTYSYQARSNRLTS
;
A
#
# COMPACT_ATOMS: atom_id res chain seq x y z
N PHE A 1 27.40 17.41 23.11
CA PHE A 1 28.07 17.81 24.37
C PHE A 1 29.47 17.24 24.55
N ASN A 2 29.95 16.35 23.67
CA ASN A 2 31.26 15.70 23.83
C ASN A 2 32.48 16.65 23.82
N THR A 3 32.33 17.85 23.26
CA THR A 3 33.38 18.89 23.20
C THR A 3 33.42 19.79 24.44
N ALA A 4 32.54 19.60 25.43
CA ALA A 4 32.54 20.39 26.64
C ALA A 4 33.79 20.11 27.50
N VAL A 5 34.53 21.17 27.85
CA VAL A 5 35.83 21.11 28.55
C VAL A 5 35.71 20.46 29.93
N ASN A 6 34.60 20.68 30.64
CA ASN A 6 34.33 20.15 31.98
C ASN A 6 33.33 18.98 31.99
N LYS A 7 33.19 18.24 30.87
CA LYS A 7 32.15 17.19 30.75
C LYS A 7 32.20 16.13 31.84
N ALA A 8 33.37 15.82 32.38
CA ALA A 8 33.54 14.89 33.49
C ALA A 8 32.83 15.31 34.80
N ASN A 9 32.37 16.56 34.89
CA ASN A 9 31.59 17.12 35.99
C ASN A 9 30.13 17.42 35.61
N LEU A 10 29.69 17.00 34.42
CA LEU A 10 28.33 17.23 33.93
C LEU A 10 27.49 15.96 34.11
N TYR A 11 26.30 16.16 34.68
CA TYR A 11 25.19 15.23 34.60
C TYR A 11 24.34 15.59 33.38
N LEU A 12 24.15 14.65 32.47
CA LEU A 12 23.29 14.83 31.30
C LEU A 12 22.14 13.82 31.33
N ARG A 13 20.92 14.31 31.16
CA ARG A 13 19.74 13.46 30.98
C ARG A 13 18.98 13.87 29.73
N VAL A 14 18.73 12.89 28.85
CA VAL A 14 17.96 13.07 27.62
C VAL A 14 16.81 12.08 27.57
N ASP A 15 15.59 12.60 27.69
CA ASP A 15 14.37 11.81 27.60
C ASP A 15 13.24 12.64 26.98
N ASN A 16 12.26 11.99 26.37
CA ASN A 16 11.08 12.64 25.78
C ASN A 16 11.36 13.69 24.68
N ASN A 17 12.52 13.61 24.01
CA ASN A 17 12.86 14.42 22.85
C ASN A 17 12.62 13.66 21.54
N ARG A 18 12.97 14.24 20.40
CA ARG A 18 12.95 13.56 19.07
C ARG A 18 14.37 13.33 18.55
N LEU A 19 15.30 13.05 19.46
CA LEU A 19 16.70 12.78 19.14
C LEU A 19 16.81 11.41 18.48
N ASP A 20 17.66 11.31 17.47
CA ASP A 20 18.08 10.05 16.87
C ASP A 20 19.52 9.69 17.27
N PHE A 21 20.00 8.54 16.80
CA PHE A 21 21.35 8.10 17.10
C PHE A 21 22.43 8.99 16.48
N SER A 22 22.14 9.73 15.41
CA SER A 22 23.09 10.72 14.86
C SER A 22 23.37 11.85 15.86
N SER A 23 22.40 12.15 16.74
CA SER A 23 22.54 13.15 17.80
C SER A 23 23.12 12.56 19.11
N LEU A 24 22.77 11.32 19.43
CA LEU A 24 23.16 10.68 20.69
C LEU A 24 24.57 10.10 20.64
N GLU A 25 24.92 9.37 19.58
CA GLU A 25 26.20 8.66 19.45
C GLU A 25 27.45 9.53 19.55
N PRO A 26 27.49 10.79 19.05
CA PRO A 26 28.66 11.65 19.21
C PRO A 26 29.05 11.95 20.65
N ASN A 27 28.15 11.69 21.62
CA ASN A 27 28.39 11.88 23.05
C ASN A 27 29.09 10.67 23.72
N PHE A 28 29.32 9.59 22.97
CA PHE A 28 30.00 8.38 23.44
C PHE A 28 31.41 8.27 22.84
N THR A 29 32.35 7.79 23.65
CA THR A 29 33.73 7.47 23.24
C THR A 29 33.91 5.99 22.89
N GLY A 30 32.97 5.14 23.32
CA GLY A 30 32.90 3.71 23.04
C GLY A 30 31.50 3.16 23.31
N ASN A 31 31.30 1.84 23.22
CA ASN A 31 29.98 1.23 23.43
C ASN A 31 29.52 1.44 24.87
N GLY A 32 28.46 2.23 25.07
CA GLY A 32 27.98 2.62 26.41
C GLY A 32 28.96 3.45 27.23
N THR A 33 30.10 3.85 26.64
CA THR A 33 31.16 4.58 27.34
C THR A 33 31.13 6.05 26.94
N HIS A 34 31.08 6.94 27.93
CA HIS A 34 31.04 8.39 27.73
C HIS A 34 31.92 9.11 28.75
N GLY A 35 32.25 10.38 28.45
CA GLY A 35 33.08 11.21 29.33
C GLY A 35 32.32 12.01 30.39
N PHE A 36 30.99 11.87 30.50
CA PHE A 36 30.17 12.55 31.51
C PHE A 36 30.27 11.89 32.88
N THR A 37 30.01 12.65 33.96
CA THR A 37 29.85 12.09 35.31
C THR A 37 28.75 11.03 35.31
N ASP A 38 27.65 11.35 34.64
CA ASP A 38 26.53 10.45 34.38
C ASP A 38 25.83 10.91 33.10
N PHE A 39 25.41 9.95 32.28
CA PHE A 39 24.64 10.23 31.08
C PHE A 39 23.45 9.27 30.99
N VAL A 40 22.30 9.78 31.41
CA VAL A 40 21.04 9.05 31.36
C VAL A 40 20.35 9.31 30.04
N TYR A 41 20.13 8.26 29.26
CA TYR A 41 19.30 8.29 28.06
C TYR A 41 18.09 7.37 28.27
N ALA A 42 16.89 7.89 28.06
CA ALA A 42 15.65 7.15 28.21
C ALA A 42 14.86 7.14 26.89
N PRO A 43 13.70 6.46 26.81
CA PRO A 43 12.87 6.50 25.61
C PRO A 43 12.63 7.92 25.09
N GLN A 44 12.81 8.07 23.78
CA GLN A 44 12.52 9.31 23.07
C GLN A 44 11.09 9.25 22.51
N LYS A 45 10.54 10.40 22.15
CA LYS A 45 9.31 10.47 21.34
C LYS A 45 9.60 9.86 19.96
N ASN A 46 8.56 9.26 19.39
CA ASN A 46 8.63 8.69 18.06
C ASN A 46 9.01 9.74 16.99
N PHE A 47 9.68 9.30 15.94
CA PHE A 47 10.00 10.14 14.78
C PHE A 47 8.74 10.40 13.93
N GLN A 48 8.57 11.61 13.39
CA GLN A 48 7.34 12.01 12.64
C GLN A 48 7.56 12.40 11.18
N ASP A 49 8.69 12.03 10.60
CA ASP A 49 9.16 12.63 9.35
C ASP A 49 8.41 12.15 8.11
N GLN A 50 7.92 10.92 8.12
CA GLN A 50 7.12 10.35 7.03
C GLN A 50 5.85 9.76 7.61
N GLN A 51 4.70 10.27 7.19
CA GLN A 51 3.39 9.83 7.70
C GLN A 51 2.61 9.01 6.69
N ARG A 52 2.86 9.19 5.39
CA ARG A 52 2.12 8.53 4.31
C ARG A 52 2.98 8.28 3.07
N LEU A 53 2.73 7.16 2.41
CA LEU A 53 3.27 6.79 1.12
C LEU A 53 2.15 6.17 0.28
N ASP A 54 1.85 6.78 -0.86
CA ASP A 54 0.91 6.24 -1.85
C ASP A 54 1.72 5.55 -2.96
N VAL A 55 1.51 4.25 -3.14
CA VAL A 55 2.26 3.41 -4.08
C VAL A 55 1.33 2.71 -5.05
N THR A 56 1.70 2.66 -6.32
CA THR A 56 0.94 1.91 -7.31
C THR A 56 1.32 0.43 -7.29
N VAL A 57 0.35 -0.48 -7.39
CA VAL A 57 0.60 -1.93 -7.49
C VAL A 57 1.49 -2.20 -8.72
N ASN A 58 2.36 -3.21 -8.64
CA ASN A 58 3.40 -3.52 -9.64
C ASN A 58 4.48 -2.43 -9.82
N SER A 59 4.61 -1.47 -8.91
CA SER A 59 5.74 -0.54 -8.86
C SER A 59 6.63 -0.78 -7.64
N LEU A 60 7.76 -0.07 -7.58
CA LEU A 60 8.66 -0.08 -6.45
C LEU A 60 8.00 0.57 -5.23
N LEU A 61 7.89 -0.19 -4.14
CA LEU A 61 7.56 0.29 -2.81
C LEU A 61 8.85 0.37 -1.99
N GLU A 62 9.21 1.57 -1.55
CA GLU A 62 10.38 1.80 -0.71
C GLU A 62 10.06 2.76 0.44
N ILE A 63 10.31 2.31 1.67
CA ILE A 63 10.22 3.14 2.87
C ILE A 63 11.64 3.42 3.35
N VAL A 64 12.00 4.71 3.40
CA VAL A 64 13.33 5.17 3.77
C VAL A 64 13.30 5.67 5.22
N PRO A 65 14.11 5.11 6.13
CA PRO A 65 14.20 5.62 7.49
C PRO A 65 15.04 6.90 7.53
N ARG A 66 15.15 7.54 8.70
CA ARG A 66 16.20 8.54 8.91
C ARG A 66 17.59 7.96 8.66
N PRO A 67 18.59 8.78 8.30
CA PRO A 67 19.96 8.33 8.15
C PRO A 67 20.43 7.51 9.36
N LEU A 68 20.87 6.28 9.10
CA LEU A 68 21.38 5.37 10.11
C LEU A 68 22.86 5.63 10.34
N THR A 69 23.29 5.57 11.60
CA THR A 69 24.71 5.56 11.96
C THR A 69 25.29 4.16 11.69
N PRO A 70 26.62 4.01 11.55
CA PRO A 70 27.25 2.69 11.37
C PRO A 70 27.03 1.72 12.54
N ASN A 71 26.65 2.23 13.71
CA ASN A 71 26.40 1.44 14.92
C ASN A 71 24.93 1.05 15.08
N ALA A 72 24.06 1.51 14.18
CA ALA A 72 22.62 1.32 14.26
C ALA A 72 22.16 0.04 13.55
N THR A 73 21.22 -0.67 14.17
CA THR A 73 20.50 -1.81 13.59
C THR A 73 19.01 -1.49 13.56
N ILE A 74 18.37 -1.76 12.42
CA ILE A 74 16.97 -1.44 12.14
C ILE A 74 16.10 -2.71 12.07
N ILE A 75 14.89 -2.62 12.63
CA ILE A 75 13.84 -3.63 12.53
C ILE A 75 12.61 -2.97 11.93
N TRP A 76 12.13 -3.50 10.82
CA TRP A 76 10.89 -3.09 10.17
C TRP A 76 9.74 -3.92 10.71
N GLU A 77 8.65 -3.24 11.04
CA GLU A 77 7.44 -3.86 11.55
C GLU A 77 6.22 -3.36 10.79
N LYS A 78 5.25 -4.26 10.59
CA LYS A 78 3.93 -3.95 10.05
C LYS A 78 2.88 -4.25 11.10
N GLU A 79 1.90 -3.37 11.21
CA GLU A 79 0.77 -3.55 12.11
C GLU A 79 -0.14 -4.68 11.59
N SER A 80 -0.31 -5.74 12.40
CA SER A 80 -1.17 -6.88 12.07
C SER A 80 -2.61 -6.66 12.53
N THR A 81 -2.76 -6.04 13.70
CA THR A 81 -4.03 -5.56 14.28
C THR A 81 -3.72 -4.26 15.02
N PRO A 82 -4.70 -3.39 15.29
CA PRO A 82 -4.44 -2.10 15.95
C PRO A 82 -3.60 -2.26 17.23
N GLY A 83 -2.40 -1.68 17.24
CA GLY A 83 -1.43 -1.76 18.34
C GLY A 83 -0.51 -2.97 18.35
N ALA A 84 -0.75 -4.00 17.53
CA ALA A 84 0.08 -5.20 17.43
C ALA A 84 1.00 -5.14 16.20
N TRP A 85 2.30 -5.22 16.43
CA TRP A 85 3.33 -5.05 15.42
C TRP A 85 4.11 -6.35 15.22
N THR A 86 4.30 -6.73 13.96
CA THR A 86 5.03 -7.95 13.57
C THR A 86 6.19 -7.59 12.66
N SER A 87 7.34 -8.26 12.83
CA SER A 87 8.49 -7.98 11.99
C SER A 87 8.24 -8.40 10.54
N VAL A 88 8.66 -7.54 9.61
CA VAL A 88 8.61 -7.78 8.16
C VAL A 88 10.01 -7.79 7.53
N ASN A 89 11.06 -7.97 8.34
CA ASN A 89 12.44 -8.02 7.82
C ASN A 89 12.66 -9.21 6.89
N THR A 90 11.98 -10.34 7.11
CA THR A 90 12.12 -11.54 6.28
C THR A 90 11.54 -11.36 4.87
N SER A 91 10.54 -10.49 4.72
CA SER A 91 9.96 -10.15 3.42
C SER A 91 10.68 -8.98 2.74
N ASN A 92 11.54 -8.25 3.46
CA ASN A 92 12.26 -7.10 2.90
C ASN A 92 13.24 -7.52 1.80
N GLN A 93 13.08 -6.97 0.61
CA GLN A 93 13.94 -7.27 -0.53
C GLN A 93 15.23 -6.43 -0.55
N ASN A 94 15.38 -5.45 0.35
CA ASN A 94 16.66 -4.81 0.61
C ASN A 94 17.45 -5.63 1.64
N THR A 95 18.46 -6.37 1.17
CA THR A 95 19.27 -7.28 1.99
C THR A 95 20.10 -6.57 3.06
N THR A 96 20.42 -5.29 2.90
CA THR A 96 21.11 -4.50 3.93
C THR A 96 20.17 -3.97 4.99
N GLN A 97 18.85 -4.12 4.78
CA GLN A 97 17.77 -3.64 5.65
C GLN A 97 17.74 -2.12 5.86
N SER A 98 18.61 -1.36 5.17
CA SER A 98 18.72 0.09 5.31
C SER A 98 17.46 0.85 4.88
N THR A 99 16.64 0.24 4.03
CA THR A 99 15.30 0.65 3.64
C THR A 99 14.39 -0.58 3.66
N TRP A 100 13.08 -0.39 3.77
CA TRP A 100 12.13 -1.48 3.52
C TRP A 100 11.66 -1.43 2.09
N ARG A 101 11.90 -2.49 1.33
CA ARG A 101 11.73 -2.51 -0.13
C ARG A 101 10.92 -3.71 -0.61
N GLN A 102 10.01 -3.44 -1.53
CA GLN A 102 9.32 -4.42 -2.40
C GLN A 102 9.39 -3.93 -3.85
N ALA A 103 10.06 -4.69 -4.72
CA ALA A 103 10.21 -4.35 -6.14
C ALA A 103 8.87 -4.34 -6.89
N ASN A 104 7.92 -5.18 -6.45
CA ASN A 104 6.58 -5.27 -7.00
C ASN A 104 5.57 -5.11 -5.85
N ALA A 105 5.05 -3.90 -5.66
CA ALA A 105 4.02 -3.65 -4.67
C ALA A 105 2.74 -4.44 -4.99
N VAL A 106 2.10 -5.04 -3.99
CA VAL A 106 0.78 -5.69 -4.11
C VAL A 106 -0.18 -5.07 -3.11
N SER A 107 -1.49 -5.27 -3.28
CA SER A 107 -2.51 -4.72 -2.38
C SER A 107 -2.33 -5.16 -0.91
N ALA A 108 -1.80 -6.35 -0.67
CA ALA A 108 -1.47 -6.83 0.68
C ALA A 108 -0.33 -6.05 1.36
N HIS A 109 0.44 -5.24 0.62
CA HIS A 109 1.45 -4.35 1.21
C HIS A 109 0.85 -3.08 1.81
N ALA A 110 -0.42 -2.75 1.55
CA ALA A 110 -1.08 -1.64 2.24
C ALA A 110 -1.14 -1.88 3.77
N GLY A 111 -1.09 -0.81 4.54
CA GLY A 111 -1.20 -0.83 6.01
C GLY A 111 -0.22 0.11 6.70
N ASN A 112 -0.16 0.02 8.02
CA ASN A 112 0.72 0.83 8.84
C ASN A 112 2.07 0.13 9.05
N TYR A 113 3.15 0.84 8.75
CA TYR A 113 4.52 0.38 8.97
C TYR A 113 5.19 1.24 10.03
N ARG A 114 6.19 0.68 10.71
CA ARG A 114 7.14 1.46 11.49
C ARG A 114 8.50 0.82 11.42
N TYR A 115 9.52 1.59 11.78
CA TYR A 115 10.83 1.05 12.04
C TYR A 115 11.27 1.32 13.46
N ARG A 116 12.01 0.36 14.02
CA ARG A 116 12.69 0.46 15.30
C ARG A 116 14.19 0.43 15.07
N VAL A 117 14.90 1.29 15.76
CA VAL A 117 16.36 1.39 15.65
C VAL A 117 16.95 1.15 17.02
N SER A 118 18.01 0.35 17.08
CA SER A 118 18.88 0.18 18.24
C SER A 118 20.30 0.60 17.85
N SER A 119 21.15 0.92 18.81
CA SER A 119 22.56 1.25 18.58
C SER A 119 23.46 0.46 19.54
N THR A 120 24.56 -0.07 19.03
CA THR A 120 25.61 -0.68 19.88
C THR A 120 26.36 0.35 20.71
N ARG A 121 26.36 1.63 20.26
CA ARG A 121 27.02 2.74 20.94
C ARG A 121 26.18 3.32 22.08
N VAL A 122 24.85 3.27 21.95
CA VAL A 122 23.88 3.71 22.98
C VAL A 122 23.05 2.50 23.44
N PRO A 123 23.64 1.57 24.22
CA PRO A 123 23.03 0.28 24.52
C PRO A 123 21.77 0.43 25.39
N GLY A 124 20.75 -0.39 25.11
CA GLY A 124 19.50 -0.40 25.89
C GLY A 124 18.46 0.65 25.46
N LEU A 125 18.82 1.59 24.57
CA LEU A 125 17.87 2.51 23.97
C LEU A 125 17.34 1.97 22.64
N MET A 126 16.05 2.14 22.44
CA MET A 126 15.38 1.78 21.22
C MET A 126 14.43 2.88 20.80
N LEU A 127 14.62 3.34 19.57
CA LEU A 127 13.88 4.45 18.99
C LEU A 127 12.90 3.91 17.96
N SER A 128 11.73 4.54 17.84
CA SER A 128 10.69 4.10 16.90
C SER A 128 10.21 5.26 16.04
N SER A 129 9.81 4.98 14.81
CA SER A 129 9.00 5.92 14.04
C SER A 129 7.55 5.91 14.51
N GLU A 130 6.83 7.00 14.24
CA GLU A 130 5.37 6.92 14.19
C GLU A 130 4.93 6.00 13.04
N PRO A 131 3.66 5.56 13.06
CA PRO A 131 3.09 4.80 11.96
C PRO A 131 3.20 5.54 10.62
N ILE A 132 3.77 4.86 9.64
CA ILE A 132 3.87 5.27 8.24
C ILE A 132 2.75 4.56 7.49
N ILE A 133 1.78 5.33 6.99
CA ILE A 133 0.64 4.80 6.25
C ILE A 133 1.09 4.47 4.82
N VAL A 134 1.08 3.19 4.46
CA VAL A 134 1.26 2.76 3.07
C VAL A 134 -0.11 2.49 2.46
N ALA A 135 -0.47 3.29 1.47
CA ALA A 135 -1.66 3.09 0.66
C ALA A 135 -1.24 2.54 -0.71
N THR A 136 -1.95 1.52 -1.20
CA THR A 136 -1.69 0.95 -2.53
C THR A 136 -2.82 1.28 -3.50
N THR A 137 -2.47 1.71 -4.70
CA THR A 137 -3.42 1.98 -5.80
C THR A 137 -3.24 0.93 -6.89
N GLU A 138 -4.31 0.26 -7.29
CA GLU A 138 -4.27 -0.75 -8.36
C GLU A 138 -4.04 -0.09 -9.72
N VAL A 139 -3.18 -0.67 -10.56
CA VAL A 139 -2.94 -0.19 -11.93
C VAL A 139 -4.04 -0.71 -12.86
N PHE A 140 -4.55 0.18 -13.71
CA PHE A 140 -5.25 -0.27 -14.91
C PHE A 140 -4.24 -0.82 -15.91
N THR A 141 -4.12 -2.14 -16.00
CA THR A 141 -3.47 -2.77 -17.15
C THR A 141 -4.52 -2.83 -18.25
N ALA A 142 -4.38 -2.00 -19.27
CA ALA A 142 -5.14 -2.15 -20.49
C ALA A 142 -4.74 -3.49 -21.11
N SER A 143 -5.44 -4.57 -20.78
CA SER A 143 -5.50 -5.70 -21.70
C SER A 143 -6.23 -5.16 -22.91
N PRO A 144 -5.60 -5.10 -24.09
CA PRO A 144 -6.29 -4.65 -25.29
C PRO A 144 -7.24 -5.77 -25.74
N SER A 145 -8.33 -6.02 -25.01
CA SER A 145 -9.52 -6.51 -25.69
C SER A 145 -10.08 -5.33 -26.47
N VAL A 146 -9.47 -5.11 -27.63
CA VAL A 146 -10.00 -4.18 -28.64
C VAL A 146 -11.27 -4.81 -29.18
N GLY A 147 -12.35 -4.83 -28.39
CA GLY A 147 -13.67 -5.38 -28.70
C GLY A 147 -13.61 -6.58 -29.64
N GLN A 148 -12.79 -7.59 -29.34
CA GLN A 148 -12.58 -8.69 -30.28
C GLN A 148 -13.93 -9.37 -30.51
N ALA A 149 -14.35 -9.46 -31.77
CA ALA A 149 -15.59 -10.13 -32.13
C ALA A 149 -15.49 -11.61 -31.73
N LEU A 150 -16.21 -11.98 -30.68
CA LEU A 150 -16.30 -13.36 -30.23
C LEU A 150 -17.44 -14.02 -31.03
N TYR A 151 -17.10 -14.82 -32.03
CA TYR A 151 -18.06 -15.58 -32.85
C TYR A 151 -18.60 -16.83 -32.12
N ASN A 152 -18.80 -16.72 -30.81
CA ASN A 152 -19.22 -17.82 -29.92
C ASN A 152 -20.55 -17.51 -29.20
N GLY A 153 -21.19 -16.38 -29.51
CA GLY A 153 -22.46 -15.96 -28.92
C GLY A 153 -22.34 -15.13 -27.64
N ASN A 154 -21.13 -14.93 -27.11
CA ASN A 154 -20.91 -14.05 -25.96
C ASN A 154 -21.04 -12.57 -26.35
N ILE A 155 -21.57 -11.77 -25.43
CA ILE A 155 -21.70 -10.32 -25.60
C ILE A 155 -20.34 -9.68 -25.35
N THR A 156 -19.70 -9.15 -26.39
CA THR A 156 -18.37 -8.53 -26.28
C THR A 156 -18.43 -7.12 -25.75
N ALA A 157 -19.54 -6.41 -26.00
CA ALA A 157 -19.78 -5.09 -25.49
C ALA A 157 -21.27 -4.79 -25.40
N MET A 158 -21.62 -3.94 -24.44
CA MET A 158 -22.94 -3.34 -24.33
C MET A 158 -22.77 -1.82 -24.27
N THR A 159 -23.47 -1.10 -25.13
CA THR A 159 -23.52 0.36 -25.11
C THR A 159 -24.92 0.82 -24.80
N TRP A 160 -25.02 1.95 -24.10
CA TRP A 160 -26.28 2.63 -23.88
C TRP A 160 -26.16 4.10 -24.26
N ARG A 161 -27.29 4.64 -24.71
CA ARG A 161 -27.51 6.06 -24.90
C ARG A 161 -28.93 6.37 -24.45
N THR A 162 -29.08 7.35 -23.57
CA THR A 162 -30.36 7.95 -23.22
C THR A 162 -30.40 9.36 -23.79
N ASP A 163 -31.60 9.90 -24.00
CA ASP A 163 -31.71 11.33 -24.30
C ASP A 163 -31.52 12.14 -23.01
N PRO A 164 -31.02 13.39 -23.10
CA PRO A 164 -30.94 14.26 -21.94
C PRO A 164 -32.32 14.44 -21.31
N ALA A 165 -32.42 14.28 -19.98
CA ALA A 165 -33.61 14.70 -19.28
C ALA A 165 -33.77 16.22 -19.48
N TYR A 166 -34.90 16.63 -20.04
CA TYR A 166 -35.19 18.02 -20.39
C TYR A 166 -34.82 18.95 -19.22
N ALA A 167 -33.97 19.95 -19.48
CA ALA A 167 -33.53 21.01 -18.56
C ALA A 167 -32.61 20.64 -17.38
N THR A 168 -31.98 19.45 -17.33
CA THR A 168 -31.10 19.09 -16.18
C THR A 168 -29.61 19.42 -16.37
N GLY A 169 -29.15 19.76 -17.58
CA GLY A 169 -27.77 20.18 -17.85
C GLY A 169 -26.67 19.18 -17.41
N THR A 170 -27.04 17.95 -17.07
CA THR A 170 -26.12 16.96 -16.49
C THR A 170 -25.45 16.17 -17.62
N SER A 171 -24.21 15.70 -17.42
CA SER A 171 -23.52 14.83 -18.37
C SER A 171 -23.53 13.38 -17.87
N GLY A 172 -23.62 12.40 -18.77
CA GLY A 172 -23.68 10.96 -18.41
C GLY A 172 -24.70 10.11 -19.17
N TYR A 173 -25.30 10.62 -20.24
CA TYR A 173 -26.36 9.93 -20.99
C TYR A 173 -25.86 8.86 -21.96
N LYS A 174 -24.58 8.51 -21.94
CA LYS A 174 -24.02 7.46 -22.78
C LYS A 174 -22.89 6.76 -22.06
N GLY A 175 -22.72 5.49 -22.37
CA GLY A 175 -21.61 4.69 -21.85
C GLY A 175 -21.51 3.36 -22.58
N MET A 176 -20.44 2.64 -22.26
CA MET A 176 -20.15 1.35 -22.84
C MET A 176 -19.44 0.48 -21.80
N PHE A 177 -19.80 -0.79 -21.74
CA PHE A 177 -19.01 -1.82 -21.12
C PHE A 177 -18.46 -2.77 -22.18
N LEU A 178 -17.18 -3.12 -22.06
CA LEU A 178 -16.54 -4.21 -22.79
C LEU A 178 -16.36 -5.39 -21.85
N TYR A 179 -16.57 -6.60 -22.35
CA TYR A 179 -16.50 -7.82 -21.56
C TYR A 179 -15.39 -8.73 -22.07
N GLU A 180 -14.56 -9.21 -21.14
CA GLU A 180 -13.63 -10.31 -21.39
C GLU A 180 -14.15 -11.57 -20.72
N TYR A 181 -13.84 -12.71 -21.34
CA TYR A 181 -14.26 -14.02 -20.86
C TYR A 181 -13.05 -14.92 -20.66
N ASP A 182 -13.18 -15.91 -19.79
CA ASP A 182 -12.23 -17.01 -19.67
C ASP A 182 -12.51 -18.13 -20.70
N ASP A 183 -11.69 -19.18 -20.68
CA ASP A 183 -11.82 -20.33 -21.59
C ASP A 183 -13.10 -21.16 -21.36
N ARG A 184 -13.85 -20.89 -20.28
CA ARG A 184 -15.15 -21.50 -19.97
C ARG A 184 -16.33 -20.58 -20.28
N TYR A 185 -16.09 -19.47 -20.98
CA TYR A 185 -17.10 -18.47 -21.32
C TYR A 185 -17.71 -17.74 -20.11
N GLN A 186 -16.97 -17.64 -19.00
CA GLN A 186 -17.36 -16.87 -17.81
C GLN A 186 -16.72 -15.49 -17.85
N ILE A 187 -17.41 -14.45 -17.35
CA ILE A 187 -16.91 -13.07 -17.39
C ILE A 187 -15.67 -12.95 -16.51
N LYS A 188 -14.55 -12.55 -17.11
CA LYS A 188 -13.28 -12.30 -16.40
C LYS A 188 -13.12 -10.82 -16.03
N GLU A 189 -13.68 -9.94 -16.84
CA GLU A 189 -13.57 -8.49 -16.67
C GLU A 189 -14.72 -7.75 -17.37
N ALA A 190 -15.15 -6.64 -16.77
CA ALA A 190 -15.99 -5.64 -17.42
C ALA A 190 -15.30 -4.26 -17.35
N GLN A 191 -15.03 -3.66 -18.50
CA GLN A 191 -14.33 -2.38 -18.62
C GLN A 191 -15.26 -1.28 -19.10
N TYR A 192 -15.29 -0.16 -18.38
CA TYR A 192 -16.04 1.01 -18.84
C TYR A 192 -15.27 1.78 -19.91
N ALA A 193 -16.00 2.21 -20.93
CA ALA A 193 -15.50 3.08 -21.97
C ALA A 193 -16.50 4.19 -22.31
N ASN A 194 -15.97 5.27 -22.86
CA ASN A 194 -16.77 6.38 -23.36
C ASN A 194 -16.94 6.25 -24.88
N PRO A 195 -18.15 5.91 -25.38
CA PRO A 195 -18.37 5.72 -26.81
C PRO A 195 -18.47 7.05 -27.58
N ASN A 196 -17.93 7.04 -28.78
CA ASN A 196 -18.08 8.06 -29.81
C ASN A 196 -18.84 7.46 -31.01
N PHE A 197 -20.16 7.62 -31.00
CA PHE A 197 -21.05 7.09 -32.04
C PHE A 197 -20.84 7.73 -33.41
N SER A 198 -20.39 8.99 -33.48
CA SER A 198 -20.13 9.67 -34.74
C SER A 198 -18.88 9.15 -35.43
N ALA A 199 -17.83 8.87 -34.66
CA ALA A 199 -16.58 8.30 -35.17
C ALA A 199 -16.55 6.77 -35.13
N ASN A 200 -17.59 6.12 -34.61
CA ASN A 200 -17.64 4.68 -34.33
C ASN A 200 -16.40 4.17 -33.57
N THR A 201 -16.00 4.89 -32.52
CA THR A 201 -14.83 4.59 -31.67
C THR A 201 -15.22 4.65 -30.20
N PHE A 202 -14.32 4.24 -29.31
CA PHE A 202 -14.49 4.38 -27.85
C PHE A 202 -13.13 4.65 -27.20
N ALA A 203 -13.15 5.21 -25.99
CA ALA A 203 -11.97 5.40 -25.16
C ALA A 203 -12.16 4.70 -23.81
N LEU A 204 -11.19 3.87 -23.42
CA LEU A 204 -11.15 3.24 -22.09
C LEU A 204 -10.87 4.30 -21.02
N GLU A 205 -11.55 4.20 -19.88
CA GLU A 205 -11.44 5.18 -18.78
C GLU A 205 -10.72 4.58 -17.56
N GLY A 206 -9.68 3.78 -17.82
CA GLY A 206 -8.87 3.17 -16.77
C GLY A 206 -9.68 2.26 -15.86
N ASN A 207 -9.58 2.48 -14.54
CA ASN A 207 -10.37 1.73 -13.56
C ASN A 207 -11.76 2.35 -13.31
N ARG A 208 -12.17 3.40 -14.03
CA ARG A 208 -13.48 4.02 -13.80
C ARG A 208 -14.58 2.98 -14.02
N PHE A 209 -15.40 2.71 -13.00
CA PHE A 209 -16.46 1.69 -13.04
C PHE A 209 -16.03 0.28 -13.48
N ARG A 210 -14.73 -0.02 -13.46
CA ARG A 210 -14.21 -1.32 -13.86
C ARG A 210 -14.67 -2.40 -12.88
N GLU A 211 -14.96 -3.57 -13.40
CA GLU A 211 -15.17 -4.78 -12.63
C GLU A 211 -14.12 -5.81 -13.05
N THR A 212 -13.42 -6.39 -12.09
CA THR A 212 -12.30 -7.32 -12.36
C THR A 212 -12.09 -8.28 -11.20
N GLY A 213 -11.16 -9.22 -11.35
CA GLY A 213 -10.89 -10.24 -10.33
C GLY A 213 -12.05 -11.21 -10.16
N PHE A 214 -12.84 -11.41 -11.22
CA PHE A 214 -13.85 -12.46 -11.26
C PHE A 214 -13.15 -13.82 -11.14
N THR A 215 -13.59 -14.62 -10.19
CA THR A 215 -13.23 -16.04 -10.10
C THR A 215 -14.48 -16.86 -9.85
N TYR A 216 -14.47 -18.11 -10.27
CA TYR A 216 -15.63 -18.98 -10.19
C TYR A 216 -15.25 -20.33 -9.59
N ASP A 217 -16.20 -20.97 -8.91
CA ASP A 217 -16.09 -22.37 -8.56
C ASP A 217 -16.34 -23.28 -9.78
N PRO A 218 -16.09 -24.60 -9.69
CA PRO A 218 -16.37 -25.52 -10.80
C PRO A 218 -17.83 -25.57 -11.28
N ASN A 219 -18.79 -25.10 -10.46
CA ASN A 219 -20.21 -25.03 -10.81
C ASN A 219 -20.61 -23.69 -11.46
N GLY A 220 -19.66 -22.75 -11.59
CA GLY A 220 -19.89 -21.42 -12.15
C GLY A 220 -20.43 -20.38 -11.15
N ASN A 221 -20.37 -20.65 -9.84
CA ASN A 221 -20.69 -19.65 -8.83
C ASN A 221 -19.55 -18.64 -8.68
N LEU A 222 -19.88 -17.35 -8.62
CA LEU A 222 -18.91 -16.26 -8.49
C LEU A 222 -18.28 -16.25 -7.10
N LEU A 223 -16.96 -16.45 -7.00
CA LEU A 223 -16.23 -16.48 -5.73
C LEU A 223 -15.63 -15.13 -5.35
N THR A 224 -15.15 -14.34 -6.32
CA THR A 224 -14.54 -13.03 -6.03
C THR A 224 -14.93 -11.98 -7.06
N LEU A 225 -14.99 -10.71 -6.64
CA LEU A 225 -15.30 -9.57 -7.51
C LEU A 225 -14.73 -8.27 -6.92
N LYS A 226 -14.03 -7.49 -7.73
CA LYS A 226 -13.58 -6.13 -7.38
C LYS A 226 -14.33 -5.11 -8.23
N ARG A 227 -14.79 -4.02 -7.59
CA ARG A 227 -15.46 -2.90 -8.27
C ARG A 227 -14.79 -1.59 -7.96
N TYR A 228 -14.78 -0.70 -8.95
CA TYR A 228 -14.16 0.61 -8.86
C TYR A 228 -15.18 1.73 -9.10
N ASN A 229 -14.95 2.92 -8.54
CA ASN A 229 -15.86 4.06 -8.68
C ASN A 229 -15.46 4.99 -9.82
N LEU A 230 -16.18 6.13 -9.90
CA LEU A 230 -15.90 7.22 -10.83
C LEU A 230 -14.46 7.76 -10.71
N SER A 231 -13.94 7.84 -9.48
CA SER A 231 -12.59 8.31 -9.17
C SER A 231 -11.50 7.24 -9.37
N GLN A 232 -11.83 6.10 -10.00
CA GLN A 232 -10.92 4.98 -10.25
C GLN A 232 -10.39 4.30 -8.98
N THR A 233 -11.02 4.54 -7.84
CA THR A 233 -10.68 3.92 -6.56
C THR A 233 -11.48 2.63 -6.39
N LYS A 234 -10.83 1.57 -5.91
CA LYS A 234 -11.51 0.32 -5.53
C LYS A 234 -12.49 0.61 -4.40
N ILE A 235 -13.77 0.34 -4.63
CA ILE A 235 -14.84 0.52 -3.65
C ILE A 235 -15.32 -0.79 -3.04
N HIS A 236 -15.12 -1.91 -3.74
CA HIS A 236 -15.49 -3.23 -3.25
C HIS A 236 -14.42 -4.27 -3.62
N ASP A 237 -14.19 -5.21 -2.72
CA ASP A 237 -13.35 -6.40 -2.89
C ASP A 237 -14.09 -7.57 -2.24
N PHE A 238 -15.01 -8.16 -2.99
CA PHE A 238 -15.92 -9.18 -2.50
C PHE A 238 -15.28 -10.56 -2.54
N THR A 239 -15.56 -11.34 -1.49
CA THR A 239 -15.36 -12.79 -1.45
C THR A 239 -16.69 -13.42 -1.07
N TYR A 240 -17.17 -14.32 -1.91
CA TYR A 240 -18.43 -15.03 -1.73
C TYR A 240 -18.15 -16.48 -1.32
N SER A 241 -19.04 -17.03 -0.50
CA SER A 241 -19.04 -18.44 -0.16
C SER A 241 -20.44 -19.00 -0.34
N TYR A 242 -20.52 -20.27 -0.74
CA TYR A 242 -21.78 -20.93 -1.06
C TYR A 242 -21.96 -22.14 -0.16
N GLN A 243 -23.22 -22.46 0.15
CA GLN A 243 -23.54 -23.66 0.88
C GLN A 243 -23.03 -24.89 0.12
N ALA A 244 -22.51 -25.88 0.84
CA ALA A 244 -21.98 -27.08 0.22
C ALA A 244 -23.04 -27.74 -0.68
N ARG A 245 -22.63 -28.10 -1.91
CA ARG A 245 -23.48 -28.74 -2.93
C ARG A 245 -24.69 -27.90 -3.34
N SER A 246 -24.58 -26.57 -3.30
CA SER A 246 -25.65 -25.64 -3.64
C SER A 246 -25.10 -24.37 -4.27
N ASN A 247 -25.92 -23.68 -5.09
CA ASN A 247 -25.64 -22.35 -5.62
C ASN A 247 -26.20 -21.24 -4.71
N ARG A 248 -26.54 -21.59 -3.47
CA ARG A 248 -27.04 -20.65 -2.48
C ARG A 248 -25.88 -19.97 -1.75
N LEU A 249 -25.85 -18.65 -1.82
CA LEU A 249 -24.90 -17.82 -1.08
C LEU A 249 -25.06 -18.07 0.43
N THR A 250 -23.95 -18.26 1.13
CA THR A 250 -23.89 -18.31 2.58
C THR A 250 -23.94 -16.87 3.10
N SER A 251 -24.97 -16.56 3.89
CA SER A 251 -25.14 -15.26 4.53
C SER A 251 -24.09 -15.00 5.60
#